data_AF-A0A5N7NTM9-F1
#
_entry.id   AF-A0A5N7NTM9-F1
#
_cell.length_a   1.000
_cell.length_b   1.000
_cell.length_c   1.000
_cell.angle_alpha   90.00
_cell.angle_beta   90.00
_cell.angle_gamma   90.00
#
_symmetry.space_group_name_H-M   'P 1'
#
loop_
_entity.id
_entity.type
_entity.pdbx_description
1 polymer ?
#
loop_
_entity_poly.entity_id
_entity_poly.type
_entity_poly.pdbx_seq_one_letter_code
_entity_poly.pdbx_strand_id
1 'polypeptide(L)' 'MAFEDIKAEIALLFEQMVNQPQDAHEIRETVREKLNALRASGLPLPADLVELEKRIEQDFDS' A
#
# COMPACT_ATOMS: atom_id res chain seq x y z
N MET A 1 16.01 7.92 6.92
CA MET A 1 16.48 7.27 5.68
C MET A 1 15.69 5.98 5.46
N ALA A 2 15.69 4.98 6.35
CA ALA A 2 14.89 3.75 6.15
C ALA A 2 13.35 3.90 5.97
N PHE A 3 12.71 4.94 6.52
CA PHE A 3 11.25 5.14 6.39
C PHE A 3 10.82 5.67 5.01
N GLU A 4 11.65 6.52 4.41
CA GLU A 4 11.41 7.05 3.06
C GLU A 4 11.54 5.92 2.02
N ASP A 5 12.47 4.99 2.25
CA ASP A 5 12.66 3.83 1.39
C ASP A 5 11.43 2.90 1.42
N ILE A 6 10.88 2.60 2.60
CA ILE A 6 9.67 1.77 2.72
C ILE A 6 8.47 2.46 2.06
N LYS A 7 8.34 3.79 2.20
CA LYS A 7 7.31 4.56 1.49
C LYS A 7 7.46 4.46 -0.02
N ALA A 8 8.68 4.65 -0.54
CA ALA A 8 8.96 4.58 -1.96
C ALA A 8 8.68 3.17 -2.52
N GLU A 9 9.00 2.14 -1.75
CA GLU A 9 8.72 0.75 -2.12
C GLU A 9 7.21 0.47 -2.19
N ILE A 10 6.43 0.96 -1.22
CA ILE A 10 4.96 0.84 -1.26
C ILE A 10 4.37 1.65 -2.41
N ALA A 11 4.90 2.85 -2.69
CA ALA A 11 4.48 3.67 -3.82
C ALA A 11 4.77 3.00 -5.18
N LEU A 12 5.91 2.31 -5.30
CA LEU A 12 6.24 1.53 -6.48
C LEU A 12 5.32 0.33 -6.66
N LEU A 13 5.06 -0.43 -5.59
CA LEU A 13 4.10 -1.53 -5.59
C LEU A 13 2.70 -1.05 -5.98
N PHE A 14 2.31 0.15 -5.53
CA PHE A 14 1.07 0.79 -5.95
C PHE A 14 1.04 1.07 -7.46
N GLU A 15 2.10 1.67 -8.00
CA GLU A 15 2.20 1.95 -9.42
C GLU A 15 2.09 0.66 -10.25
N GLN A 16 2.67 -0.43 -9.76
CA GLN A 16 2.55 -1.75 -10.37
C GLN A 16 1.11 -2.29 -10.30
N MET A 17 0.42 -2.11 -9.16
CA MET A 17 -0.97 -2.55 -8.99
C MET A 17 -1.95 -1.85 -9.95
N VAL A 18 -1.74 -0.55 -10.19
CA VAL A 18 -2.55 0.24 -11.13
C VAL A 18 -2.27 -0.16 -12.58
N ASN A 19 -1.01 -0.44 -12.91
CA ASN A 19 -0.61 -0.80 -14.27
C ASN A 19 -0.86 -2.28 -14.61
N GLN A 20 -0.92 -3.17 -13.62
CA GLN A 20 -1.06 -4.62 -13.78
C GLN A 20 -2.20 -5.20 -12.91
N PRO A 21 -3.46 -5.03 -13.34
CA PRO A 21 -4.61 -5.50 -12.57
C PRO A 21 -4.68 -7.03 -12.42
N GLN A 22 -4.03 -7.81 -13.30
CA GLN A 22 -3.95 -9.27 -13.16
C GLN A 22 -3.27 -9.72 -11.86
N ASP A 23 -2.24 -9.00 -11.42
CA ASP A 23 -1.45 -9.31 -10.22
C ASP A 23 -1.88 -8.46 -9.01
N ALA A 24 -2.94 -7.65 -9.17
CA ALA A 24 -3.40 -6.74 -8.13
C ALA A 24 -3.75 -7.44 -6.82
N HIS A 25 -4.19 -8.70 -6.86
CA HIS A 25 -4.47 -9.49 -5.66
C HIS A 25 -3.21 -9.78 -4.81
N GLU A 26 -2.12 -10.24 -5.43
CA GLU A 26 -0.87 -10.55 -4.72
C GLU A 26 -0.15 -9.28 -4.25
N ILE A 27 -0.11 -8.26 -5.12
CA ILE A 27 0.46 -6.95 -4.79
C ILE A 27 -0.33 -6.33 -3.63
N ARG A 28 -1.67 -6.45 -3.60
CA ARG A 28 -2.51 -5.98 -2.49
C ARG A 28 -2.15 -6.65 -1.17
N GLU A 29 -1.98 -7.97 -1.14
CA GLU A 29 -1.57 -8.65 0.09
C GLU A 29 -0.24 -8.12 0.59
N THR A 30 0.73 -7.97 -0.30
CA THR A 30 2.06 -7.44 0.02
C THR A 30 1.99 -5.99 0.55
N VAL A 31 1.19 -5.13 -0.07
CA VAL A 31 0.96 -3.75 0.36
C VAL A 31 0.27 -3.72 1.72
N ARG A 32 -0.75 -4.56 1.94
CA ARG A 32 -1.49 -4.61 3.22
C ARG A 32 -0.61 -5.09 4.36
N GLU A 33 0.24 -6.08 4.15
CA GLU A 33 1.23 -6.54 5.13
C GLU A 33 2.23 -5.44 5.48
N LYS A 34 2.79 -4.75 4.47
CA LYS A 34 3.71 -3.63 4.69
C LYS A 34 3.04 -2.47 5.44
N LEU A 35 1.80 -2.13 5.11
CA LEU A 35 1.02 -1.11 5.82
C LEU A 35 0.72 -1.51 7.26
N ASN A 36 0.40 -2.79 7.52
CA ASN A 36 0.19 -3.30 8.86
C ASN A 36 1.47 -3.30 9.69
N ALA A 37 2.62 -3.67 9.10
CA ALA A 37 3.91 -3.58 9.76
C ALA A 37 4.26 -2.13 10.16
N LEU A 38 3.99 -1.18 9.26
CA LEU A 38 4.12 0.25 9.55
C LEU A 38 3.16 0.72 10.65
N ARG A 39 1.89 0.31 10.61
CA ARG A 39 0.92 0.63 11.69
C ARG A 39 1.32 0.03 13.03
N ALA A 40 1.81 -1.21 13.03
CA ALA A 40 2.28 -1.91 14.22
C ALA A 40 3.51 -1.25 14.85
N SER A 41 4.32 -0.54 14.06
CA SER A 41 5.42 0.29 14.57
C SER A 41 4.96 1.53 15.36
N GLY A 42 3.64 1.78 15.44
CA GLY A 42 3.05 2.86 16.25
C GLY A 42 3.20 4.25 15.64
N LEU A 43 3.63 4.33 14.39
CA LEU A 43 3.85 5.58 13.67
C LEU A 43 2.65 5.93 12.79
N PRO A 44 2.30 7.23 12.67
CA PRO A 44 1.24 7.66 11.77
C PRO A 44 1.64 7.35 10.31
N LEU A 45 0.76 6.64 9.61
CA LEU A 45 0.92 6.41 8.17
C LEU A 45 0.80 7.76 7.42
N PRO A 46 1.65 8.01 6.40
CA PRO A 46 1.51 9.14 5.49
C PRO A 46 0.14 9.16 4.82
N ALA A 47 -0.38 10.36 4.54
CA ALA A 47 -1.69 10.55 3.91
C ALA A 47 -1.82 9.77 2.58
N ASP A 48 -0.75 9.73 1.78
CA ASP A 48 -0.73 9.01 0.51
C ASP A 48 -1.01 7.50 0.66
N LEU A 49 -0.49 6.89 1.75
CA LEU A 49 -0.71 5.47 2.05
C LEU A 49 -2.12 5.21 2.60
N VAL A 50 -2.66 6.14 3.38
CA VAL A 50 -4.03 6.06 3.93
C VAL A 50 -5.08 6.23 2.83
N GLU A 51 -4.85 7.16 1.90
CA GLU A 51 -5.71 7.37 0.75
C GLU A 51 -5.72 6.15 -0.18
N LEU A 52 -4.56 5.51 -0.34
CA LEU A 52 -4.45 4.26 -1.09
C LEU A 52 -5.23 3.12 -0.45
N GLU A 53 -5.08 2.88 0.85
CA GLU A 53 -5.85 1.84 1.56
C GLU A 53 -7.35 2.01 1.29
N LYS A 54 -7.85 3.25 1.38
CA LYS A 54 -9.25 3.56 1.08
C LYS A 54 -9.64 3.27 -0.36
N ARG A 55 -8.79 3.60 -1.34
CA ARG A 55 -9.07 3.31 -2.76
C ARG A 55 -9.13 1.81 -3.03
N ILE A 56 -8.21 1.04 -2.44
CA ILE A 56 -8.23 -0.43 -2.52
C ILE A 56 -9.50 -0.98 -1.89
N GLU A 57 -9.90 -0.51 -0.70
CA GLU A 57 -11.16 -0.95 -0.10
C GLU A 57 -12.36 -0.58 -0.98
N GLN A 58 -12.37 0.59 -1.61
CA GLN A 58 -13.44 1.02 -2.51
C GLN A 58 -13.53 0.23 -3.82
N ASP A 59 -12.41 -0.08 -4.48
CA ASP A 59 -12.40 -0.82 -5.75
C ASP A 59 -12.79 -2.30 -5.57
N PHE A 60 -12.68 -2.85 -4.35
CA PHE A 60 -13.00 -4.25 -4.06
C PHE A 60 -14.38 -4.49 -3.44
N ASP A 61 -15.07 -3.45 -2.96
CA ASP A 61 -16.44 -3.54 -2.40
C ASP A 61 -17.55 -3.43 -3.48
N SER A 62 -17.21 -3.50 -4.78
CA SER A 62 -18.17 -3.43 -5.92
C SER A 62 -18.31 -4.75 -6.68
#